data_AF-A0A2T0QNB3-F1
#
_entry.id   AF-A0A2T0QNB3-F1
#
_cell.length_a   1.000
_cell.length_b   1.000
_cell.length_c   1.000
_cell.angle_alpha   90.00
_cell.angle_beta   90.00
_cell.angle_gamma   90.00
#
_symmetry.space_group_name_H-M   'P 1'
#
loop_
_entity.id
_entity.type
_entity.pdbx_description
1 polymer ?
#
loop_
_entity_poly.entity_id
_entity_poly.type
_entity_poly.pdbx_seq_one_letter_code
_entity_poly.pdbx_strand_id
1 'polypeptide(L)'
;MSKPWTRSTPYAGAVPARVKRAVLRRDPVCRVCLERDSVEVDHVVPASAGGTDDPSNLRGLCVPCHREKSLREAAKGRRRQAGARLLPPERHPGLR
;
A
#
# COMPACT_ATOMS: atom_id res chain seq x y z
N MET A 1 -3.68 36.60 9.03
CA MET A 1 -2.54 35.78 9.49
C MET A 1 -2.66 34.40 8.85
N SER A 2 -1.68 34.03 8.03
CA SER A 2 -1.74 32.92 7.06
C SER A 2 -1.70 31.54 7.73
N LYS A 3 -2.54 30.61 7.28
CA LYS A 3 -2.53 29.19 7.71
C LYS A 3 -1.37 28.47 7.01
N PRO A 4 -0.38 27.87 7.71
CA PRO A 4 0.66 27.09 7.07
C PRO A 4 0.19 25.64 6.93
N TRP A 5 -0.56 25.33 5.88
CA TRP A 5 -0.70 23.94 5.42
C TRP A 5 0.54 23.54 4.62
N THR A 6 1.70 23.45 5.28
CA THR A 6 2.93 22.99 4.63
C THR A 6 3.72 22.05 5.54
N ARG A 7 3.37 20.77 5.43
CA ARG A 7 4.32 19.64 5.35
C ARG A 7 3.48 18.39 5.09
N SER A 8 3.54 17.88 3.87
CA SER A 8 3.19 16.49 3.59
C SER A 8 4.09 15.63 4.48
N THR A 9 3.56 15.15 5.59
CA THR A 9 4.20 14.13 6.41
C THR A 9 4.60 12.99 5.48
N PRO A 10 5.83 12.45 5.54
CA PRO A 10 6.16 11.25 4.80
C PRO A 10 5.10 10.21 5.17
N TYR A 11 4.39 9.68 4.18
CA TYR A 11 3.37 8.66 4.40
C TYR A 11 3.96 7.60 5.34
N ALA A 12 3.31 7.33 6.47
CA ALA A 12 3.77 6.38 7.48
C ALA A 12 3.88 4.91 6.98
N GLY A 13 3.71 4.67 5.68
CA GLY A 13 3.90 3.38 5.01
C GLY A 13 4.89 3.42 3.84
N ALA A 14 5.76 4.43 3.76
CA ALA A 14 6.80 4.49 2.74
C ALA A 14 8.05 3.71 3.19
N VAL A 15 8.29 2.54 2.58
CA VAL A 15 9.49 1.72 2.83
C VAL A 15 10.76 2.59 2.70
N PRO A 16 11.67 2.59 3.69
CA PRO A 16 12.88 3.41 3.64
C PRO A 16 13.74 3.11 2.40
N ALA A 17 14.34 4.16 1.81
CA ALA A 17 15.13 4.01 0.57
C ALA A 17 16.26 2.97 0.68
N ARG A 18 16.90 2.86 1.84
CA ARG A 18 17.93 1.83 2.11
C ARG A 18 17.38 0.41 1.98
N VAL A 19 16.17 0.19 2.48
CA VAL A 19 15.48 -1.12 2.47
C VAL A 19 15.02 -1.42 1.06
N LYS A 20 14.45 -0.43 0.34
CA LYS A 20 14.09 -0.59 -1.08
C LYS A 20 15.27 -1.06 -1.92
N ARG A 21 16.42 -0.40 -1.79
CA ARG A 21 17.64 -0.79 -2.51
C ARG A 21 18.12 -2.20 -2.14
N ALA A 22 18.03 -2.58 -0.87
CA ALA A 22 18.41 -3.93 -0.44
C ALA A 22 17.49 -5.00 -1.05
N VAL A 23 16.17 -4.76 -1.07
CA VAL A 23 15.19 -5.67 -1.67
C VAL A 23 15.37 -5.78 -3.18
N LEU A 24 15.57 -4.67 -3.89
CA LEU A 24 15.81 -4.71 -5.34
C LEU A 24 17.13 -5.40 -5.72
N ARG A 25 18.17 -5.28 -4.88
CA ARG A 25 19.40 -6.07 -5.08
C ARG A 25 19.21 -7.56 -4.80
N ARG A 26 18.40 -7.91 -3.81
CA ARG A 26 18.07 -9.31 -3.48
C ARG A 26 17.20 -9.95 -4.57
N ASP A 27 16.26 -9.18 -5.10
CA ASP A 27 15.24 -9.60 -6.06
C ASP A 27 15.42 -8.86 -7.39
N PRO A 28 16.52 -9.06 -8.15
CA PRO A 28 16.78 -8.31 -9.38
C PRO A 28 15.72 -8.60 -10.46
N VAL A 29 15.15 -9.80 -10.44
CA VAL A 29 14.05 -10.23 -11.31
C VAL A 29 12.75 -10.27 -10.52
N CYS A 30 11.66 -9.83 -11.15
CA CYS A 30 10.32 -9.78 -10.59
C CYS A 30 9.93 -11.10 -9.95
N ARG A 31 9.59 -11.07 -8.65
CA ARG A 31 9.24 -12.28 -7.88
C ARG A 31 7.87 -12.87 -8.21
N VAL A 32 7.14 -12.30 -9.16
CA VAL A 32 5.81 -12.77 -9.60
C VAL A 32 5.88 -13.39 -10.99
N CYS A 33 6.36 -12.66 -12.00
CA CYS A 33 6.40 -13.16 -13.36
C CYS A 33 7.73 -13.85 -13.72
N LEU A 34 8.80 -13.64 -12.96
CA LEU A 34 10.14 -14.23 -13.18
C LEU A 34 10.79 -13.91 -14.55
N GLU A 35 10.22 -12.98 -15.33
CA GLU A 35 10.66 -12.65 -16.69
C GLU A 35 11.25 -11.25 -16.84
N ARG A 36 10.90 -10.32 -15.94
CA ARG A 36 11.22 -8.89 -16.07
C ARG A 36 11.97 -8.40 -14.86
N ASP A 37 12.76 -7.35 -15.03
CA ASP A 37 13.48 -6.73 -13.92
C ASP A 37 12.53 -6.14 -12.89
N SER A 38 12.93 -6.27 -11.62
CA SER A 38 12.29 -5.58 -10.51
C SER A 38 12.70 -4.12 -10.49
N VAL A 39 11.72 -3.22 -10.51
CA VAL A 39 11.94 -1.78 -10.40
C VAL A 39 11.14 -1.14 -9.27
N GLU A 40 10.20 -1.89 -8.70
CA GLU A 40 9.37 -1.48 -7.56
C GLU A 40 9.47 -2.49 -6.42
N VAL A 41 9.22 -2.01 -5.20
CA VAL A 41 9.18 -2.84 -3.99
C VAL A 41 7.77 -2.83 -3.45
N ASP A 42 7.27 -4.02 -3.16
CA ASP A 42 5.89 -4.27 -2.78
C ASP A 42 5.82 -5.09 -1.49
N HIS A 43 4.84 -4.80 -0.65
CA HIS A 43 4.54 -5.62 0.52
C HIS A 43 3.76 -6.87 0.13
N VAL A 44 4.26 -8.05 0.51
CA VAL A 44 3.60 -9.35 0.34
C VAL A 44 2.26 -9.35 1.07
N VAL A 45 2.27 -8.97 2.35
CA VAL A 45 1.08 -8.60 3.13
C VAL A 45 0.98 -7.08 3.12
N PRO A 46 -0.10 -6.48 2.60
CA PRO A 46 -0.24 -5.01 2.57
C PRO A 46 -0.22 -4.37 3.96
N ALA A 47 0.29 -3.15 4.07
CA ALA A 47 0.24 -2.37 5.30
C ALA A 47 -1.20 -2.22 5.83
N SER A 48 -2.19 -2.08 4.95
CA SER A 48 -3.63 -2.03 5.30
C SER A 48 -4.20 -3.33 5.87
N ALA A 49 -3.45 -4.42 5.80
CA ALA A 49 -3.76 -5.72 6.38
C ALA A 49 -2.79 -6.11 7.52
N GLY A 50 -2.01 -5.16 8.04
CA GLY A 50 -1.05 -5.40 9.13
C GLY A 50 0.36 -5.79 8.67
N GLY A 51 0.67 -5.66 7.38
CA GLY A 51 2.02 -5.90 6.87
C GLY A 51 3.05 -4.89 7.37
N THR A 52 4.26 -5.37 7.65
CA THR A 52 5.39 -4.55 8.12
C THR A 52 6.35 -4.21 6.98
N ASP A 53 7.21 -3.22 7.19
CA ASP A 53 8.34 -2.89 6.31
C ASP A 53 9.55 -3.84 6.48
N ASP A 54 9.36 -4.99 7.14
CA ASP A 54 10.41 -5.99 7.30
C ASP A 54 10.83 -6.53 5.93
N PRO A 55 12.13 -6.67 5.63
CA PRO A 55 12.60 -7.19 4.35
C PRO A 55 11.99 -8.54 3.95
N SER A 56 11.57 -9.39 4.90
CA SER A 56 10.88 -10.66 4.64
C SER A 56 9.46 -10.48 4.10
N ASN A 57 8.78 -9.38 4.46
CA ASN A 57 7.47 -9.02 3.94
C ASN A 57 7.55 -8.15 2.66
N LEU A 58 8.75 -7.82 2.18
CA LEU A 58 8.96 -7.03 0.98
C LEU A 58 9.45 -7.91 -0.17
N ARG A 59 9.07 -7.58 -1.41
CA ARG A 59 9.57 -8.24 -2.63
C ARG A 59 9.77 -7.26 -3.78
N GLY A 60 10.73 -7.57 -4.64
CA GLY A 60 10.92 -6.88 -5.92
C GLY A 60 9.87 -7.29 -6.96
N LEU A 61 9.25 -6.30 -7.61
CA LEU A 61 8.28 -6.49 -8.69
C LEU A 61 8.60 -5.59 -9.88
N CYS A 62 8.19 -6.05 -11.07
CA CYS A 62 8.08 -5.20 -12.24
C CYS A 62 6.78 -4.38 -12.18
N VAL A 63 6.75 -3.25 -12.88
CA VAL A 63 5.60 -2.32 -12.94
C VAL A 63 4.26 -3.00 -13.24
N PRO A 64 4.11 -3.89 -14.26
CA PRO A 64 2.80 -4.47 -14.56
C PRO A 64 2.29 -5.38 -13.44
N CYS A 65 3.15 -6.20 -12.83
CA CYS A 65 2.76 -7.07 -11.71
C CYS A 65 2.38 -6.26 -10.47
N HIS A 66 3.13 -5.20 -10.18
CA HIS A 66 2.82 -4.31 -9.06
C HIS A 66 1.49 -3.57 -9.26
N ARG A 67 1.22 -3.10 -10.48
CA ARG A 67 -0.06 -2.48 -10.85
C ARG A 67 -1.23 -3.45 -10.71
N GLU A 68 -1.09 -4.68 -11.20
CA GLU A 68 -2.13 -5.70 -11.08
C GLU A 68 -2.49 -5.99 -9.62
N LYS A 69 -1.47 -6.17 -8.76
CA LYS A 69 -1.68 -6.35 -7.32
C LYS A 69 -2.40 -5.15 -6.71
N SER A 70 -1.93 -3.94 -6.98
CA SER A 70 -2.55 -2.70 -6.46
C SER A 70 -4.03 -2.62 -6.83
N LEU A 71 -4.40 -2.99 -8.06
CA LEU A 71 -5.80 -3.05 -8.50
C LEU A 71 -6.61 -4.11 -7.73
N ARG A 72 -6.04 -5.31 -7.55
CA ARG A 72 -6.66 -6.40 -6.78
C ARG A 72 -6.89 -5.98 -5.31
N GLU A 73 -5.94 -5.27 -4.72
CA GLU A 73 -6.02 -4.78 -3.35
C GLU A 73 -7.02 -3.64 -3.19
N ALA A 74 -7.03 -2.69 -4.13
CA ALA A 74 -8.04 -1.65 -4.17
C ALA A 74 -9.46 -2.24 -4.28
N ALA A 75 -9.65 -3.28 -5.11
CA ALA A 75 -10.92 -3.99 -5.22
C ALA A 75 -11.32 -4.68 -3.90
N LYS A 76 -10.37 -5.35 -3.22
CA LYS A 76 -10.60 -5.95 -1.89
C LYS A 76 -10.96 -4.90 -0.85
N GLY A 77 -10.26 -3.76 -0.83
CA GLY A 77 -10.52 -2.64 0.07
C GLY A 77 -11.92 -2.05 -0.12
N ARG A 78 -12.35 -1.85 -1.37
CA ARG A 78 -13.73 -1.39 -1.67
C ARG A 78 -14.78 -2.36 -1.16
N ARG A 79 -14.58 -3.68 -1.32
CA ARG A 79 -15.50 -4.70 -0.79
C ARG A 79 -15.61 -4.65 0.73
N ARG A 80 -14.48 -4.51 1.44
CA ARG A 80 -14.47 -4.34 2.90
C ARG A 80 -15.25 -3.09 3.34
N GLN A 81 -15.03 -1.97 2.66
CA GLN A 81 -15.73 -0.71 2.95
C GLN A 81 -17.23 -0.79 2.67
N ALA A 82 -17.66 -1.50 1.61
CA ALA A 82 -19.08 -1.69 1.32
C ALA A 82 -19.81 -2.42 2.46
N GLY A 83 -19.19 -3.45 3.05
CA GLY A 83 -19.74 -4.14 4.23
C GLY A 83 -19.71 -3.27 5.50
N ALA A 84 -18.68 -2.45 5.67
CA ALA A 84 -18.54 -1.54 6.82
C ALA A 84 -19.40 -0.27 6.71
N ARG A 85 -19.92 0.07 5.53
CA ARG A 85 -20.77 1.24 5.26
C ARG A 85 -22.24 1.05 5.67
N LEU A 86 -22.59 -0.09 6.24
CA LEU A 86 -23.81 -0.23 7.03
C LEU A 86 -23.63 0.58 8.33
N LEU A 87 -23.63 1.91 8.22
CA LEU A 87 -23.78 2.80 9.36
C LEU A 87 -25.14 2.46 9.98
N PRO A 88 -25.24 2.34 11.32
CA PRO A 88 -26.55 2.21 11.94
C PRO A 88 -27.44 3.38 11.47
N PRO A 89 -28.74 3.15 11.21
CA PRO A 89 -29.66 4.19 10.73
C PRO A 89 -29.95 5.28 11.77
N GLU A 90 -29.16 5.35 12.84
CA GLU A 90 -29.28 6.35 13.89
C GLU A 90 -29.12 7.74 13.29
N ARG A 91 -30.12 8.60 13.51
CA ARG A 91 -30.10 9.98 13.03
C ARG A 91 -28.95 10.70 13.72
N HIS A 92 -28.08 11.32 12.95
CA HIS A 92 -26.97 12.10 13.47
C HIS A 92 -27.48 13.22 14.41
N PRO A 93 -26.82 13.50 15.56
CA PRO A 93 -27.33 14.39 16.61
C PRO A 93 -27.62 15.84 16.19
N GLY A 94 -27.16 16.26 15.01
CA GLY A 94 -27.32 17.61 14.46
C GLY A 94 -28.46 17.79 13.44
N LEU A 95 -29.22 16.73 13.13
CA LEU A 95 -30.44 16.82 12.33
C LEU A 95 -31.63 16.92 13.28
N ARG A 96 -31.94 18.15 13.72
CA ARG A 96 -33.21 18.50 14.39
C ARG A 96 -34.13 19.22 13.42
#